data_AF-A0A423X3N0-F1
#
_entry.id   AF-A0A423X3N0-F1
#
_cell.length_a   1.000
_cell.length_b   1.000
_cell.length_c   1.000
_cell.angle_alpha   90.00
_cell.angle_beta   90.00
_cell.angle_gamma   90.00
#
_symmetry.space_group_name_H-M   'P 1'
#
loop_
_entity.id
_entity.type
_entity.pdbx_description
1 polymer ?
#
loop_
_entity_poly.entity_id
_entity_poly.type
_entity_poly.pdbx_seq_one_letter_code
_entity_poly.pdbx_strand_id
1 'polypeptide(L)'
;MADSNMQSNGADALEETLNRLSKKPGVKATIALDRASGAILKTAGQISLLRTSKSQQPPQDVQLSTAAVAGSFSATTGDVPASSGSAAAAGTGSETQGAEELAAMVWAFVNTAGSLVEGLDTEDELKLLRLRTKKQELVIVPDPRYLLIVVHETPAA
;
A
#
# COMPACT_ATOMS: atom_id res chain seq x y z
N MET A 1 -23.08 15.58 23.21
CA MET A 1 -22.79 14.14 23.05
C MET A 1 -23.60 13.62 21.87
N ALA A 2 -23.21 13.93 20.63
CA ALA A 2 -24.05 13.60 19.46
C ALA A 2 -23.27 13.42 18.14
N ASP A 3 -22.01 12.97 18.19
CA ASP A 3 -21.09 13.04 17.04
C ASP A 3 -20.43 11.69 16.65
N SER A 4 -20.86 10.58 17.26
CA SER A 4 -20.22 9.26 17.08
C SER A 4 -20.99 8.29 16.17
N ASN A 5 -22.15 8.67 15.64
CA ASN A 5 -23.09 7.76 14.96
C ASN A 5 -23.18 7.96 13.42
N MET A 6 -22.32 8.80 12.83
CA MET A 6 -22.30 9.02 11.36
C MET A 6 -21.14 8.32 10.64
N GLN A 7 -20.01 8.03 11.30
CA GLN A 7 -18.92 7.26 10.67
C GLN A 7 -19.27 5.78 10.41
N SER A 8 -20.07 5.14 11.27
CA SER A 8 -20.43 3.72 11.18
C SER A 8 -21.06 3.37 9.83
N ASN A 9 -22.18 4.03 9.51
CA ASN A 9 -22.95 3.82 8.28
C ASN A 9 -22.10 3.94 7.00
N GLY A 10 -21.09 4.81 6.99
CA GLY A 10 -20.16 4.94 5.87
C GLY A 10 -19.16 3.79 5.75
N ALA A 11 -18.68 3.27 6.88
CA ALA A 11 -17.78 2.13 6.93
C ALA A 11 -18.48 0.81 6.55
N ASP A 12 -19.76 0.67 6.91
CA ASP A 12 -20.60 -0.48 6.54
C ASP A 12 -20.90 -0.50 5.03
N ALA A 13 -21.29 0.64 4.45
CA ALA A 13 -21.54 0.76 3.00
C ALA A 13 -20.28 0.53 2.15
N LEU A 14 -19.10 0.94 2.63
CA LEU A 14 -17.82 0.61 2.01
C LEU A 14 -17.57 -0.91 2.02
N GLU A 15 -17.86 -1.59 3.12
CA GLU A 15 -17.67 -3.03 3.26
C GLU A 15 -18.63 -3.83 2.37
N GLU A 16 -19.90 -3.44 2.30
CA GLU A 16 -20.85 -4.03 1.35
C GLU A 16 -20.35 -3.88 -0.09
N THR A 17 -19.82 -2.70 -0.44
CA THR A 17 -19.26 -2.43 -1.77
C THR A 17 -18.03 -3.28 -2.06
N LEU A 18 -17.10 -3.41 -1.11
CA LEU A 18 -15.93 -4.29 -1.22
C LEU A 18 -16.33 -5.77 -1.38
N ASN A 19 -17.30 -6.23 -0.59
CA ASN A 19 -17.84 -7.59 -0.61
C ASN A 19 -18.66 -7.88 -1.89
N ARG A 20 -19.25 -6.86 -2.51
CA ARG A 20 -19.88 -6.95 -3.83
C ARG A 20 -18.85 -6.99 -4.96
N LEU A 21 -17.77 -6.23 -4.84
CA LEU A 21 -16.68 -6.19 -5.83
C LEU A 21 -15.86 -7.48 -5.84
N SER A 22 -15.48 -8.02 -4.67
CA SER A 22 -14.70 -9.25 -4.55
C SER A 22 -15.40 -10.49 -5.11
N LYS A 23 -16.74 -10.46 -5.22
CA LYS A 23 -17.56 -11.52 -5.83
C LYS A 23 -17.70 -11.40 -7.35
N LYS A 24 -17.23 -10.32 -7.98
CA LYS A 24 -17.33 -10.16 -9.44
C LYS A 24 -16.30 -11.04 -10.13
N PRO A 25 -16.66 -11.71 -11.24
CA PRO A 25 -15.72 -12.54 -11.99
C PRO A 25 -14.51 -11.71 -12.45
N GLY A 26 -13.32 -12.26 -12.25
CA GLY A 26 -12.06 -11.61 -12.59
C GLY A 26 -11.54 -10.59 -11.56
N VAL A 27 -12.25 -10.27 -10.48
CA VAL A 27 -11.67 -9.46 -9.38
C VAL A 27 -10.83 -10.36 -8.48
N LYS A 28 -9.54 -10.06 -8.34
CA LYS A 28 -8.63 -10.80 -7.44
C LYS A 28 -8.61 -10.19 -6.05
N ALA A 29 -8.53 -8.87 -5.97
CA ALA A 29 -8.43 -8.12 -4.72
C ALA A 29 -9.12 -6.75 -4.84
N THR A 30 -9.51 -6.20 -3.70
CA THR A 30 -9.98 -4.82 -3.60
C THR A 30 -9.44 -4.19 -2.33
N ILE A 31 -8.93 -2.97 -2.44
CA ILE A 31 -8.32 -2.21 -1.35
C ILE A 31 -8.98 -0.82 -1.32
N ALA A 32 -9.36 -0.36 -0.14
CA ALA A 32 -9.77 1.01 0.11
C ALA A 32 -8.70 1.70 0.95
N LEU A 33 -8.20 2.84 0.48
CA LEU A 33 -7.23 3.68 1.19
C LEU A 33 -7.89 4.98 1.64
N ASP A 34 -7.41 5.58 2.73
CA ASP A 34 -7.73 6.96 3.07
C ASP A 34 -7.14 7.91 2.02
N ARG A 35 -7.92 8.90 1.57
CA ARG A 35 -7.49 9.84 0.52
C ARG A 35 -6.33 10.71 1.00
N ALA A 36 -6.35 11.14 2.26
CA ALA A 36 -5.41 12.12 2.81
C ALA A 36 -4.05 11.49 3.20
N SER A 37 -4.07 10.35 3.89
CA SER A 37 -2.86 9.69 4.42
C SER A 37 -2.34 8.53 3.55
N GLY A 38 -3.17 7.97 2.66
CA GLY A 38 -2.85 6.74 1.94
C GLY A 38 -2.91 5.46 2.81
N ALA A 39 -3.31 5.57 4.07
CA ALA A 39 -3.44 4.43 4.99
C ALA A 39 -4.53 3.46 4.50
N ILE A 40 -4.32 2.16 4.69
CA ILE A 40 -5.32 1.14 4.34
C ILE A 40 -6.50 1.23 5.30
N LEU A 41 -7.71 1.48 4.76
CA LEU A 41 -8.97 1.47 5.51
C LEU A 41 -9.54 0.05 5.60
N LYS A 42 -9.67 -0.63 4.45
CA LYS A 42 -10.22 -1.99 4.34
C LYS A 42 -9.61 -2.72 3.13
N THR A 43 -9.53 -4.05 3.22
CA THR A 43 -9.09 -4.95 2.13
C THR A 43 -10.07 -6.11 1.98
N ALA A 44 -10.19 -6.65 0.76
CA ALA A 44 -11.01 -7.82 0.46
C ALA A 44 -10.40 -8.64 -0.70
N GLY A 45 -10.58 -9.96 -0.67
CA GLY A 45 -10.06 -10.87 -1.70
C GLY A 45 -8.63 -11.38 -1.44
N GLN A 46 -7.95 -11.79 -2.52
CA GLN A 46 -6.66 -12.47 -2.49
C GLN A 46 -5.49 -11.47 -2.40
N ILE A 47 -5.33 -10.85 -1.23
CA ILE A 47 -4.28 -9.85 -0.95
C ILE A 47 -2.87 -10.46 -1.07
N SER A 48 -2.72 -11.76 -0.78
CA SER A 48 -1.47 -12.54 -0.88
C SER A 48 -0.75 -12.42 -2.23
N LEU A 49 -1.51 -12.21 -3.31
CA LEU A 49 -0.99 -12.10 -4.68
C LEU A 49 -0.40 -10.73 -5.01
N LEU A 50 -0.55 -9.75 -4.12
CA LEU A 50 -0.11 -8.37 -4.32
C LEU A 50 1.34 -8.12 -3.86
N ARG A 51 2.06 -9.17 -3.45
CA ARG A 51 3.49 -9.08 -3.13
C ARG A 51 4.25 -8.45 -4.29
N THR A 52 4.91 -7.35 -4.00
CA THR A 52 5.87 -6.70 -4.88
C THR A 52 7.07 -7.62 -5.09
N SER A 53 7.76 -7.51 -6.23
CA SER A 53 9.01 -8.27 -6.47
C SER A 53 10.12 -7.97 -5.44
N LYS A 54 9.96 -6.88 -4.66
CA LYS A 54 10.91 -6.40 -3.66
C LYS A 54 10.81 -7.15 -2.33
N SER A 55 9.63 -7.67 -2.01
CA SER A 55 9.37 -8.47 -0.79
C SER A 55 9.67 -9.97 -0.95
N GLN A 56 10.43 -10.34 -2.00
CA GLN A 56 10.81 -11.71 -2.32
C GLN A 56 12.29 -12.04 -2.01
N GLN A 57 13.05 -11.13 -1.39
CA GLN A 57 14.38 -11.45 -0.88
C GLN A 57 14.28 -12.27 0.42
N PRO A 58 14.88 -13.47 0.50
CA PRO A 58 15.13 -14.11 1.80
C PRO A 58 16.07 -13.24 2.62
N PRO A 59 16.09 -13.35 3.96
CA PRO A 59 17.05 -12.64 4.79
C PRO A 59 18.46 -13.06 4.38
N GLN A 60 19.20 -12.14 3.74
CA GLN A 60 20.61 -12.34 3.48
C GLN A 60 21.36 -12.00 4.77
N ASP A 61 22.01 -13.01 5.33
CA ASP A 61 22.92 -12.86 6.45
C ASP A 61 23.92 -11.72 6.17
N VAL A 62 24.17 -10.90 7.20
CA VAL A 62 25.18 -9.84 7.19
C VAL A 62 26.59 -10.44 7.20
N GLN A 63 26.99 -11.04 6.07
CA GLN A 63 28.32 -11.59 5.90
C GLN A 63 29.29 -10.52 5.41
N LEU A 64 29.89 -9.85 6.40
CA LEU A 64 30.85 -8.77 6.28
C LEU A 64 32.04 -9.16 5.40
N SER A 65 32.21 -8.50 4.25
CA SER A 65 33.36 -8.72 3.37
C SER A 65 34.58 -7.92 3.86
N THR A 66 35.51 -8.61 4.50
CA THR A 66 36.74 -8.04 5.07
C THR A 66 37.84 -7.82 4.02
N ALA A 67 38.28 -6.59 3.80
CA ALA A 67 39.59 -6.26 3.23
C ALA A 67 40.04 -4.84 3.67
N ALA A 68 41.27 -4.72 4.19
CA ALA A 68 41.89 -3.46 4.65
C ALA A 68 42.49 -2.65 3.46
N VAL A 69 43.11 -1.46 3.57
CA VAL A 69 43.71 -0.64 4.66
C VAL A 69 43.81 0.82 4.10
N ALA A 70 44.05 1.95 4.79
CA ALA A 70 44.46 2.33 6.15
C ALA A 70 43.89 3.73 6.51
N GLY A 71 44.10 4.22 7.75
CA GLY A 71 43.89 5.63 8.11
C GLY A 71 43.68 5.88 9.61
N SER A 72 44.76 6.10 10.37
CA SER A 72 44.74 6.23 11.83
C SER A 72 44.24 7.59 12.33
N PHE A 73 43.39 7.63 13.36
CA PHE A 73 43.69 8.27 14.67
C PHE A 73 42.64 7.88 15.74
N SER A 74 42.97 8.12 17.02
CA SER A 74 42.26 7.60 18.21
C SER A 74 41.66 8.71 19.06
N ALA A 75 40.46 8.49 19.66
CA ALA A 75 40.10 8.99 20.99
C ALA A 75 38.74 8.44 21.54
N THR A 76 38.84 7.60 22.57
CA THR A 76 38.04 7.60 23.83
C THR A 76 36.50 7.53 23.85
N THR A 77 36.03 6.39 24.42
CA THR A 77 35.00 6.25 25.49
C THR A 77 33.54 6.73 25.29
N GLY A 78 32.59 5.83 25.57
CA GLY A 78 31.31 6.23 26.17
C GLY A 78 30.07 5.39 25.82
N ASP A 79 29.80 4.39 26.64
CA ASP A 79 28.46 3.88 27.02
C ASP A 79 27.51 3.23 25.99
N VAL A 80 27.05 2.02 26.36
CA VAL A 80 25.82 1.39 25.88
C VAL A 80 24.80 1.40 27.02
N PRO A 81 23.52 1.66 26.73
CA PRO A 81 22.53 0.69 27.18
C PRO A 81 21.60 0.22 26.07
N ALA A 82 21.16 -1.03 26.22
CA ALA A 82 20.34 -1.74 25.25
C ALA A 82 18.84 -1.71 25.61
N SER A 83 18.05 -2.16 24.64
CA SER A 83 16.71 -2.73 24.80
C SER A 83 15.52 -1.77 24.93
N SER A 84 14.76 -1.69 23.83
CA SER A 84 13.32 -1.93 23.88
C SER A 84 12.92 -2.72 22.64
N GLY A 85 12.99 -4.05 22.74
CA GLY A 85 12.54 -4.93 21.66
C GLY A 85 11.02 -4.84 21.48
N SER A 86 10.56 -4.54 20.27
CA SER A 86 9.18 -4.75 19.86
C SER A 86 9.08 -6.04 19.05
N ALA A 87 8.92 -7.16 19.75
CA ALA A 87 8.64 -8.45 19.14
C ALA A 87 7.19 -8.84 19.43
N ALA A 88 6.26 -8.53 18.52
CA ALA A 88 4.93 -9.16 18.44
C ALA A 88 4.14 -8.79 17.16
N ALA A 89 4.43 -9.44 16.03
CA ALA A 89 3.47 -9.57 14.90
C ALA A 89 3.82 -10.70 13.90
N ALA A 90 4.49 -11.76 14.35
CA ALA A 90 4.79 -12.92 13.50
C ALA A 90 3.52 -13.79 13.33
N GLY A 91 2.91 -13.74 12.14
CA GLY A 91 1.73 -14.56 11.81
C GLY A 91 0.97 -14.06 10.58
N THR A 92 0.77 -12.74 10.47
CA THR A 92 -0.09 -12.14 9.42
C THR A 92 0.60 -11.02 8.62
N GLY A 93 1.71 -10.46 9.13
CA GLY A 93 2.30 -9.23 8.60
C GLY A 93 2.87 -9.30 7.18
N SER A 94 3.20 -10.48 6.65
CA SER A 94 3.85 -10.58 5.33
C SER A 94 2.88 -10.38 4.15
N GLU A 95 1.58 -10.55 4.37
CA GLU A 95 0.54 -10.30 3.35
C GLU A 95 0.05 -8.85 3.40
N THR A 96 -0.10 -8.28 4.59
CA THR A 96 -0.46 -6.85 4.76
C THR A 96 0.67 -5.95 4.27
N GLN A 97 1.94 -6.27 4.57
CA GLN A 97 3.12 -5.52 4.12
C GLN A 97 3.17 -5.37 2.58
N GLY A 98 2.78 -6.39 1.82
CA GLY A 98 2.70 -6.30 0.35
C GLY A 98 1.59 -5.36 -0.13
N ALA A 99 0.44 -5.37 0.56
CA ALA A 99 -0.65 -4.44 0.30
C ALA A 99 -0.30 -2.99 0.69
N GLU A 100 0.44 -2.80 1.78
CA GLU A 100 0.92 -1.51 2.27
C GLU A 100 1.92 -0.87 1.29
N GLU A 101 2.89 -1.64 0.77
CA GLU A 101 3.82 -1.14 -0.25
C GLU A 101 3.09 -0.77 -1.55
N LEU A 102 2.14 -1.61 -1.99
CA LEU A 102 1.30 -1.30 -3.16
C LEU A 102 0.44 -0.05 -2.92
N ALA A 103 -0.17 0.08 -1.74
CA ALA A 103 -0.99 1.22 -1.35
C ALA A 103 -0.21 2.53 -1.41
N ALA A 104 0.99 2.56 -0.82
CA ALA A 104 1.87 3.72 -0.84
C ALA A 104 2.27 4.13 -2.28
N MET A 105 2.64 3.15 -3.12
CA MET A 105 2.97 3.41 -4.54
C MET A 105 1.78 3.95 -5.33
N VAL A 106 0.58 3.37 -5.15
CA VAL A 106 -0.63 3.81 -5.85
C VAL A 106 -1.08 5.19 -5.38
N TRP A 107 -1.06 5.46 -4.07
CA TRP A 107 -1.40 6.77 -3.52
C TRP A 107 -0.48 7.87 -4.05
N ALA A 108 0.84 7.63 -4.06
CA ALA A 108 1.81 8.56 -4.63
C ALA A 108 1.56 8.80 -6.13
N PHE A 109 1.29 7.74 -6.91
CA PHE A 109 1.00 7.85 -8.34
C PHE A 109 -0.30 8.61 -8.64
N VAL A 110 -1.37 8.38 -7.86
CA VAL A 110 -2.64 9.11 -7.98
C VAL A 110 -2.46 10.61 -7.67
N ASN A 111 -1.61 10.96 -6.72
CA ASN A 111 -1.31 12.36 -6.43
C ASN A 111 -0.55 13.03 -7.59
N THR A 112 0.49 12.39 -8.13
CA THR A 112 1.21 12.90 -9.31
C THR A 112 0.29 13.01 -10.53
N ALA A 113 -0.60 12.04 -10.76
CA ALA A 113 -1.60 12.10 -11.83
C ALA A 113 -2.62 13.22 -11.61
N GLY A 114 -3.03 13.47 -10.36
CA GLY A 114 -3.90 14.60 -10.01
C GLY A 114 -3.27 15.95 -10.34
N SER A 115 -2.02 16.18 -9.92
CA SER A 115 -1.28 17.42 -10.25
C SER A 115 -1.02 17.59 -11.75
N LEU A 116 -0.97 16.50 -12.53
CA LEU A 116 -0.92 16.58 -13.99
C LEU A 116 -2.26 17.06 -14.58
N VAL A 117 -3.40 16.59 -14.06
CA VAL A 117 -4.73 17.05 -14.51
C VAL A 117 -4.93 18.53 -14.15
N GLU A 118 -4.66 18.91 -12.90
CA GLU A 118 -4.73 20.31 -12.43
C GLU A 118 -3.82 21.26 -13.22
N GLY A 119 -2.65 20.76 -13.66
CA GLY A 119 -1.73 21.50 -14.53
C GLY A 119 -2.15 21.60 -16.00
N LEU A 120 -3.15 20.82 -16.44
CA LEU A 120 -3.77 20.94 -17.76
C LEU A 120 -5.01 21.83 -17.71
N ASP A 121 -5.86 21.65 -16.70
CA ASP A 121 -7.04 22.46 -16.43
C ASP A 121 -7.33 22.47 -14.91
N THR A 122 -7.42 23.66 -14.32
CA THR A 122 -7.74 23.84 -12.90
C THR A 122 -9.20 23.58 -12.55
N GLU A 123 -10.08 23.49 -13.56
CA GLU A 123 -11.51 23.16 -13.37
C GLU A 123 -11.80 21.65 -13.56
N ASP A 124 -10.81 20.84 -13.97
CA ASP A 124 -10.96 19.38 -14.16
C ASP A 124 -10.37 18.56 -12.99
N GLU A 125 -10.83 17.31 -12.83
CA GLU A 125 -10.46 16.43 -11.72
C GLU A 125 -10.21 14.98 -12.17
N LEU A 126 -9.29 14.28 -11.51
CA LEU A 126 -8.99 12.89 -11.83
C LEU A 126 -10.11 11.94 -11.34
N LYS A 127 -11.04 11.57 -12.23
CA LYS A 127 -12.21 10.72 -11.89
C LYS A 127 -11.95 9.20 -11.96
N LEU A 128 -11.05 8.75 -12.83
CA LEU A 128 -10.76 7.33 -13.04
C LEU A 128 -9.35 7.14 -13.60
N LEU A 129 -8.61 6.21 -13.03
CA LEU A 129 -7.30 5.78 -13.51
C LEU A 129 -7.33 4.26 -13.73
N ARG A 130 -6.92 3.79 -14.91
CA ARG A 130 -6.91 2.36 -15.24
C ARG A 130 -5.57 1.93 -15.81
N LEU A 131 -4.84 1.09 -15.08
CA LEU A 131 -3.50 0.64 -15.44
C LEU A 131 -3.51 -0.87 -15.77
N ARG A 132 -3.51 -1.20 -17.06
CA ARG A 132 -3.46 -2.58 -17.53
C ARG A 132 -2.01 -3.02 -17.74
N THR A 133 -1.64 -4.13 -17.10
CA THR A 133 -0.36 -4.83 -17.32
C THR A 133 -0.62 -6.17 -18.03
N LYS A 134 0.45 -6.87 -18.42
CA LYS A 134 0.36 -8.22 -18.99
C LYS A 134 -0.25 -9.27 -18.05
N LYS A 135 -0.21 -9.05 -16.73
CA LYS A 135 -0.66 -10.02 -15.71
C LYS A 135 -1.98 -9.63 -15.03
N GLN A 136 -2.21 -8.33 -14.87
CA GLN A 136 -3.33 -7.79 -14.08
C GLN A 136 -3.69 -6.37 -14.53
N GLU A 137 -4.92 -5.95 -14.25
CA GLU A 137 -5.43 -4.61 -14.49
C GLU A 137 -5.82 -3.95 -13.16
N LEU A 138 -5.29 -2.77 -12.87
CA LEU A 138 -5.64 -1.98 -11.70
C LEU A 138 -6.67 -0.93 -12.12
N VAL A 139 -7.86 -0.96 -11.51
CA VAL A 139 -8.89 0.07 -11.65
C VAL A 139 -8.87 0.90 -10.38
N ILE A 140 -8.53 2.18 -10.50
CA ILE A 140 -8.34 3.10 -9.37
C ILE A 140 -9.36 4.22 -9.52
N VAL A 141 -10.24 4.34 -8.53
CA VAL A 141 -11.30 5.35 -8.47
C VAL A 141 -11.01 6.28 -7.29
N PRO A 142 -10.61 7.53 -7.53
CA PRO A 142 -10.54 8.55 -6.49
C PRO A 142 -11.94 8.98 -6.04
N ASP A 143 -12.17 9.00 -4.73
CA ASP A 143 -13.32 9.59 -4.05
C ASP A 143 -12.79 10.68 -3.09
N PRO A 144 -13.54 11.75 -2.79
CA PRO A 144 -13.13 12.76 -1.81
C PRO A 144 -12.74 12.20 -0.43
N ARG A 145 -13.27 11.03 -0.04
CA ARG A 145 -13.00 10.40 1.26
C ARG A 145 -12.03 9.23 1.20
N TYR A 146 -11.91 8.53 0.07
CA TYR A 146 -11.06 7.34 -0.05
C TYR A 146 -10.54 7.13 -1.48
N LEU A 147 -9.50 6.31 -1.64
CA LEU A 147 -9.12 5.75 -2.94
C LEU A 147 -9.55 4.29 -3.00
N LEU A 148 -10.38 3.94 -3.97
CA LEU A 148 -10.78 2.56 -4.23
C LEU A 148 -9.89 1.94 -5.31
N ILE A 149 -9.20 0.86 -4.99
CA ILE A 149 -8.31 0.12 -5.89
C ILE A 149 -8.89 -1.27 -6.08
N VAL A 150 -9.27 -1.62 -7.32
CA VAL A 150 -9.72 -2.95 -7.71
C VAL A 150 -8.65 -3.61 -8.57
N VAL A 151 -8.16 -4.78 -8.16
CA VAL A 151 -7.18 -5.56 -8.93
C VAL A 151 -7.92 -6.66 -9.67
N HIS A 152 -7.92 -6.56 -11.00
CA HIS A 152 -8.51 -7.53 -11.91
C HIS A 152 -7.46 -8.46 -12.52
N GLU A 153 -7.84 -9.72 -12.73
CA GLU A 153 -7.10 -10.62 -13.61
C GLU A 153 -7.35 -10.22 -15.07
N THR A 154 -6.27 -10.06 -15.83
CA THR A 154 -6.38 -9.80 -17.27
C THR A 154 -6.55 -11.15 -17.98
N PRO A 155 -7.65 -11.40 -18.73
CA PRO A 155 -7.73 -12.57 -19.59
C PRO A 155 -6.56 -12.57 -20.58
N ALA A 156 -5.94 -13.73 -20.77
CA ALA A 156 -4.95 -13.90 -21.83
C ALA A 156 -5.59 -13.55 -23.18
N ALA A 157 -4.89 -12.70 -23.95
CA ALA A 157 -5.31 -12.25 -25.28
C ALA A 157 -4.87 -13.24 -26.36
#